data_AF-A0A6I1HQG6-F1
#
_entry.id   AF-A0A6I1HQG6-F1
#
_cell.length_a   1.000
_cell.length_b   1.000
_cell.length_c   1.000
_cell.angle_alpha   90.00
_cell.angle_beta   90.00
_cell.angle_gamma   90.00
#
_symmetry.space_group_name_H-M   'P 1'
#
loop_
_entity.id
_entity.type
_entity.pdbx_description
1 polymer ?
#
loop_
_entity_poly.entity_id
_entity_poly.type
_entity_poly.pdbx_seq_one_letter_code
_entity_poly.pdbx_strand_id
1 'polypeptide(L)'
;MAARRPSMLCAAVLALLAAGTQAQPVQAVQQLSPYAIEGCASGCFALKERGAAIYTGADAASYRICSRSNLGAEVSVDSAVVRLNNRDCTDVNGRVIVLNAGEIALGRLPR
;
A
#
# COMPACT_ATOMS: atom_id res chain seq x y z
N MET A 1 38.06 55.93 37.19
CA MET A 1 38.92 54.72 37.24
C MET A 1 38.01 53.51 37.45
N ALA A 2 38.18 52.33 36.89
CA ALA A 2 38.84 51.76 35.73
C ALA A 2 38.30 50.30 35.68
N ALA A 3 38.11 49.75 34.49
CA ALA A 3 37.52 48.44 34.26
C ALA A 3 38.26 47.27 34.94
N ARG A 4 37.55 46.16 35.20
CA ARG A 4 38.07 44.80 34.99
C ARG A 4 36.97 43.73 35.04
N ARG A 5 36.78 43.05 33.90
CA ARG A 5 36.20 41.70 33.80
C ARG A 5 37.28 40.66 34.13
N PRO A 6 36.89 39.48 34.62
CA PRO A 6 37.04 38.23 33.84
C PRO A 6 35.75 37.36 33.98
N SER A 7 35.16 36.75 32.95
CA SER A 7 35.57 35.66 32.03
C SER A 7 36.12 34.41 32.72
N MET A 8 35.29 33.36 32.88
CA MET A 8 35.53 32.01 32.32
C MET A 8 34.36 31.03 32.62
N LEU A 9 33.73 30.58 31.53
CA LEU A 9 33.27 29.22 31.15
C LEU A 9 32.25 28.38 31.96
N CYS A 10 31.40 27.74 31.12
CA CYS A 10 30.66 26.48 31.30
C CYS A 10 29.39 26.54 32.16
N ALA A 11 28.25 25.97 31.79
CA ALA A 11 27.85 25.27 30.58
C ALA A 11 26.30 25.25 30.53
N ALA A 12 25.79 25.42 29.32
CA ALA A 12 24.61 24.78 28.75
C ALA A 12 23.57 24.14 29.70
N VAL A 13 22.33 24.65 29.67
CA VAL A 13 21.15 23.80 29.40
C VAL A 13 20.17 24.62 28.56
N LEU A 14 20.16 24.37 27.25
CA LEU A 14 19.09 24.81 26.35
C LEU A 14 17.82 24.03 26.70
N ALA A 15 16.78 24.71 27.16
CA ALA A 15 15.43 24.17 27.25
C ALA A 15 14.45 25.17 26.62
N LEU A 16 14.45 25.22 25.29
CA LEU A 16 13.33 25.76 24.52
C LEU A 16 12.99 24.76 23.40
N LEU A 17 12.26 23.71 23.75
CA LEU A 17 11.50 22.92 22.78
C LEU A 17 10.21 23.67 22.47
N ALA A 18 10.30 24.60 21.52
CA ALA A 18 9.16 25.15 20.82
C ALA A 18 9.04 24.47 19.45
N ALA A 19 7.81 24.50 18.93
CA ALA A 19 7.38 24.11 17.59
C ALA A 19 7.10 22.62 17.41
N GLY A 20 5.80 22.33 17.37
CA GLY A 20 5.24 21.04 17.07
C GLY A 20 5.64 20.53 15.70
N THR A 21 5.63 19.21 15.61
CA THR A 21 5.29 18.49 14.41
C THR A 21 4.48 17.30 14.92
N GLN A 22 3.17 17.45 14.85
CA GLN A 22 2.28 16.31 14.87
C GLN A 22 2.72 15.39 13.74
N ALA A 23 3.43 14.32 14.12
CA ALA A 23 3.72 13.19 13.28
C ALA A 23 2.37 12.54 12.95
N GLN A 24 1.71 13.11 11.95
CA GLN A 24 0.70 12.41 11.17
C GLN A 24 1.40 11.12 10.74
N PRO A 25 0.85 9.93 11.01
CA PRO A 25 1.36 8.75 10.33
C PRO A 25 1.21 9.08 8.85
N VAL A 26 2.34 9.34 8.20
CA VAL A 26 2.44 9.34 6.76
C VAL A 26 1.95 7.94 6.42
N GLN A 27 0.67 7.85 6.06
CA GLN A 27 0.17 6.79 5.23
C GLN A 27 1.22 6.68 4.15
N ALA A 28 2.03 5.63 4.27
CA ALA A 28 2.79 5.12 3.18
C ALA A 28 1.74 4.83 2.12
N VAL A 29 1.42 5.84 1.32
CA VAL A 29 1.09 5.66 -0.07
C VAL A 29 2.33 4.94 -0.57
N GLN A 30 2.32 3.61 -0.42
CA GLN A 30 3.17 2.74 -1.19
C GLN A 30 2.90 3.22 -2.60
N GLN A 31 3.84 3.99 -3.13
CA GLN A 31 3.85 4.38 -4.52
C GLN A 31 3.95 3.05 -5.26
N LEU A 32 2.77 2.44 -5.51
CA LEU A 32 2.62 1.19 -6.20
C LEU A 32 3.27 1.43 -7.54
N SER A 33 4.46 0.87 -7.67
CA SER A 33 5.28 1.11 -8.85
C SER A 33 4.42 0.70 -10.04
N PRO A 34 4.32 1.50 -11.12
CA PRO A 34 3.57 1.13 -12.31
C PRO A 34 4.08 -0.18 -12.96
N TYR A 35 5.23 -0.68 -12.50
CA TYR A 35 5.85 -1.96 -12.83
C TYR A 35 5.51 -3.12 -11.86
N ALA A 36 4.65 -2.93 -10.85
CA ALA A 36 4.23 -3.99 -9.93
C ALA A 36 3.49 -5.16 -10.63
N ILE A 37 3.06 -4.95 -11.88
CA ILE A 37 2.54 -5.99 -12.76
C ILE A 37 3.62 -7.05 -13.07
N GLU A 38 4.89 -6.67 -13.20
CA GLU A 38 5.97 -7.64 -13.48
C GLU A 38 6.27 -8.54 -12.28
N GLY A 39 6.19 -8.01 -11.06
CA GLY A 39 6.25 -8.81 -9.84
C GLY A 39 5.08 -9.78 -9.70
N CYS A 40 3.95 -9.50 -10.36
CA CYS A 40 2.85 -10.45 -10.46
C CYS A 40 3.14 -11.55 -11.51
N ALA A 41 3.90 -11.27 -12.57
CA ALA A 41 4.04 -12.21 -13.70
C ALA A 41 4.63 -13.58 -13.30
N SER A 42 5.51 -13.65 -12.30
CA SER A 42 5.98 -14.92 -11.74
C SER A 42 5.04 -15.41 -10.63
N GLY A 43 4.05 -16.23 -10.99
CA GLY A 43 3.15 -16.88 -10.04
C GLY A 43 1.75 -16.26 -9.90
N CYS A 44 1.42 -15.21 -10.66
CA CYS A 44 0.03 -14.75 -10.77
C CYS A 44 -0.77 -15.50 -11.84
N PHE A 45 -2.07 -15.60 -11.58
CA PHE A 45 -3.08 -16.11 -12.49
C PHE A 45 -3.81 -14.94 -13.15
N ALA A 46 -4.02 -15.01 -14.46
CA ALA A 46 -4.82 -14.03 -15.17
C ALA A 46 -6.30 -14.42 -15.16
N LEU A 47 -7.16 -13.52 -14.70
CA LEU A 47 -8.61 -13.66 -14.75
C LEU A 47 -9.15 -12.68 -15.78
N LYS A 48 -9.85 -13.21 -16.79
CA LYS A 48 -10.35 -12.46 -17.96
C LYS A 48 -11.86 -12.56 -18.13
N GLU A 49 -12.46 -13.60 -17.60
CA GLU A 49 -13.88 -13.87 -17.78
C GLU A 49 -14.68 -13.28 -16.63
N ARG A 50 -15.72 -12.53 -16.96
CA ARG A 50 -16.66 -12.02 -15.96
C ARG A 50 -17.30 -13.21 -15.23
N GLY A 51 -17.30 -13.16 -13.91
CA GLY A 51 -17.76 -14.22 -13.02
C GLY A 51 -16.68 -15.23 -12.67
N ALA A 52 -15.49 -15.18 -13.28
CA ALA A 52 -14.38 -16.03 -12.87
C ALA A 52 -14.01 -15.77 -11.41
N ALA A 53 -13.83 -16.84 -10.65
CA ALA A 53 -13.66 -16.77 -9.22
C ALA A 53 -12.48 -17.63 -8.73
N ILE A 54 -11.78 -17.13 -7.73
CA ILE A 54 -10.77 -17.85 -6.97
C ILE A 54 -11.31 -18.08 -5.56
N TYR A 55 -11.25 -19.33 -5.10
CA TYR A 55 -11.62 -19.74 -3.76
C TYR A 55 -10.38 -20.22 -3.03
N THR A 56 -10.12 -19.63 -1.86
CA THR A 56 -8.89 -19.88 -1.09
C THR A 56 -9.03 -21.01 -0.07
N GLY A 57 -10.25 -21.49 0.13
CA GLY A 57 -10.60 -22.52 1.11
C GLY A 57 -11.28 -21.94 2.36
N ALA A 58 -11.04 -22.57 3.51
CA ALA A 58 -11.65 -22.18 4.79
C ALA A 58 -11.10 -20.86 5.35
N ASP A 59 -9.81 -20.60 5.14
CA ASP A 59 -9.13 -19.42 5.66
C ASP A 59 -8.91 -18.37 4.57
N ALA A 60 -9.02 -17.10 4.97
CA ALA A 60 -8.65 -15.99 4.09
C ALA A 60 -7.14 -16.01 3.81
N ALA A 61 -6.78 -15.59 2.60
CA ALA A 61 -5.39 -15.40 2.22
C ALA A 61 -5.20 -14.01 1.61
N SER A 62 -3.96 -13.52 1.69
CA SER A 62 -3.59 -12.23 1.13
C SER A 62 -3.23 -12.40 -0.35
N TYR A 63 -3.76 -11.50 -1.18
CA TYR A 63 -3.53 -11.46 -2.61
C TYR A 63 -3.17 -10.06 -3.07
N ARG A 64 -2.31 -9.98 -4.08
CA ARG A 64 -2.15 -8.79 -4.89
C ARG A 64 -2.97 -8.93 -6.16
N ILE A 65 -3.82 -7.95 -6.42
CA ILE A 65 -4.65 -7.88 -7.63
C ILE A 65 -4.20 -6.68 -8.44
N CYS A 66 -3.85 -6.91 -9.70
CA CYS A 66 -3.45 -5.86 -10.63
C CYS A 66 -4.38 -5.81 -11.83
N SER A 67 -4.89 -4.64 -12.18
CA SER A 67 -5.63 -4.43 -13.43
C SER A 67 -4.70 -4.57 -14.63
N ARG A 68 -5.12 -5.39 -15.60
CA ARG A 68 -4.47 -5.50 -16.92
C ARG A 68 -5.27 -4.80 -18.01
N SER A 69 -6.47 -4.34 -17.67
CA SER A 69 -7.39 -3.65 -18.58
C SER A 69 -7.10 -2.16 -18.64
N ASN A 70 -7.30 -1.57 -19.84
CA ASN A 70 -7.14 -0.13 -20.03
C ASN A 70 -8.28 0.69 -19.44
N LEU A 71 -9.40 0.05 -19.07
CA LEU A 71 -10.55 0.68 -18.44
C LEU A 71 -10.58 0.47 -16.92
N GLY A 72 -9.57 -0.18 -16.37
CA GLY A 72 -9.61 -0.68 -15.00
C GLY A 72 -10.31 -2.04 -14.89
N ALA A 73 -10.52 -2.47 -13.65
CA ALA A 73 -11.18 -3.72 -13.32
C ALA A 73 -12.04 -3.57 -12.07
N GLU A 74 -13.05 -4.43 -11.94
CA GLU A 74 -13.89 -4.52 -10.75
C GLU A 74 -13.90 -5.96 -10.26
N VAL A 75 -13.65 -6.13 -8.96
CA VAL A 75 -13.52 -7.44 -8.32
C VAL A 75 -14.27 -7.44 -7.00
N SER A 76 -15.02 -8.50 -6.72
CA SER A 76 -15.62 -8.72 -5.41
C SER A 76 -14.69 -9.57 -4.55
N VAL A 77 -14.30 -9.08 -3.37
CA VAL A 77 -13.54 -9.82 -2.35
C VAL A 77 -14.43 -10.07 -1.16
N ASP A 78 -14.81 -11.32 -0.90
CA ASP A 78 -15.78 -11.69 0.15
C ASP A 78 -17.08 -10.85 0.12
N SER A 79 -17.56 -10.53 -1.09
CA SER A 79 -18.73 -9.68 -1.39
C SER A 79 -18.49 -8.16 -1.29
N ALA A 80 -17.32 -7.71 -0.84
CA ALA A 80 -16.93 -6.30 -0.90
C ALA A 80 -16.35 -5.95 -2.27
N VAL A 81 -16.87 -4.91 -2.91
CA VAL A 81 -16.42 -4.50 -4.25
C VAL A 81 -15.15 -3.66 -4.14
N VAL A 82 -14.12 -4.07 -4.88
CA VAL A 82 -12.86 -3.37 -5.07
C VAL A 82 -12.76 -2.93 -6.53
N ARG A 83 -12.55 -1.63 -6.74
CA ARG A 83 -12.39 -1.04 -8.07
C ARG A 83 -10.94 -0.62 -8.27
N LEU A 84 -10.37 -1.08 -9.37
CA LEU A 84 -9.01 -0.81 -9.79
C LEU A 84 -9.03 0.10 -11.01
N ASN A 85 -8.18 1.11 -11.03
CA ASN A 85 -7.96 1.93 -12.20
C ASN A 85 -7.09 1.20 -13.25
N ASN A 86 -6.87 1.84 -14.39
CA ASN A 86 -5.97 1.35 -15.43
C ASN A 86 -4.56 1.10 -14.85
N ARG A 87 -4.05 -0.13 -14.99
CA ARG A 87 -2.71 -0.57 -14.53
C ARG A 87 -2.46 -0.41 -13.03
N ASP A 88 -3.52 -0.25 -12.24
CA ASP A 88 -3.44 -0.17 -10.79
C ASP A 88 -3.29 -1.56 -10.17
N CYS A 89 -2.69 -1.64 -8.98
CA CYS A 89 -2.55 -2.84 -8.18
C CYS A 89 -3.01 -2.56 -6.75
N THR A 90 -3.66 -3.52 -6.11
CA THR A 90 -4.06 -3.42 -4.71
C THR A 90 -3.91 -4.75 -4.00
N ASP A 91 -3.59 -4.69 -2.71
CA ASP A 91 -3.48 -5.87 -1.86
C ASP A 91 -4.80 -6.06 -1.10
N VAL A 92 -5.33 -7.28 -1.16
CA VAL A 92 -6.59 -7.65 -0.52
C VAL A 92 -6.40 -8.89 0.32
N ASN A 93 -7.25 -9.05 1.33
CA ASN A 93 -7.34 -10.28 2.11
C ASN A 93 -8.77 -10.80 2.02
N GLY A 94 -8.94 -12.05 1.60
CA GLY A 94 -10.27 -12.63 1.45
C GLY A 94 -10.24 -14.12 1.14
N ARG A 95 -11.42 -14.73 1.15
CA ARG A 95 -11.63 -16.15 0.83
C ARG A 95 -12.14 -16.40 -0.58
N VAL A 96 -12.90 -15.45 -1.11
CA VAL A 96 -13.49 -15.54 -2.44
C VAL A 96 -13.20 -14.25 -3.19
N ILE A 97 -12.62 -14.38 -4.37
CA ILE A 97 -12.31 -13.25 -5.25
C ILE A 97 -12.99 -13.50 -6.58
N VAL A 98 -13.96 -12.66 -6.96
CA VAL A 98 -14.78 -12.79 -8.18
C VAL A 98 -14.53 -11.60 -9.10
N LEU A 99 -14.18 -11.85 -10.35
CA LEU A 99 -14.04 -10.80 -11.36
C LEU A 99 -15.43 -10.33 -11.85
N ASN A 100 -15.81 -9.09 -11.56
CA ASN A 100 -17.07 -8.52 -12.02
C ASN A 100 -16.93 -7.85 -13.40
N ALA A 101 -15.78 -7.23 -13.68
CA ALA A 101 -15.50 -6.55 -14.94
C ALA A 101 -13.99 -6.35 -15.19
N GLY A 102 -13.60 -6.27 -16.46
CA GLY A 102 -12.21 -6.01 -16.88
C GLY A 102 -11.36 -7.27 -16.95
N GLU A 103 -10.04 -7.10 -16.81
CA GLU A 103 -9.05 -8.17 -16.74
C GLU A 103 -8.08 -7.88 -15.60
N ILE A 104 -7.75 -8.89 -14.81
CA ILE A 104 -6.80 -8.79 -13.70
C ILE A 104 -5.71 -9.87 -13.78
N ALA A 105 -4.55 -9.56 -13.20
CA ALA A 105 -3.60 -10.55 -12.68
C ALA A 105 -3.78 -10.65 -11.17
N LEU A 106 -3.73 -11.87 -10.63
CA LEU A 106 -3.93 -12.16 -9.22
C LEU A 106 -2.82 -13.08 -8.71
N GLY A 107 -2.09 -12.64 -7.69
CA GLY A 107 -1.01 -13.39 -7.07
C GLY A 107 -1.22 -13.53 -5.57
N ARG A 108 -0.93 -14.72 -5.04
CA ARG A 108 -0.96 -14.93 -3.60
C ARG A 108 0.29 -14.34 -2.96
N LEU A 109 0.11 -13.53 -1.92
CA LEU A 109 1.20 -12.95 -1.16
C LEU A 109 1.71 -13.94 -0.09
N PRO A 110 3.02 -13.91 0.25
CA PRO A 110 3.55 -14.66 1.37
C PRO A 110 2.92 -14.18 2.70
N ARG A 111 2.87 -15.07 3.69
CA ARG A 111 2.39 -14.77 5.04
C ARG A 111 3.50 -14.15 5.90
#